data_AF-A0A432IXI2-F1
#
_entry.id   AF-A0A432IXI2-F1
#
_cell.length_a   1.000
_cell.length_b   1.000
_cell.length_c   1.000
_cell.angle_alpha   90.00
_cell.angle_beta   90.00
_cell.angle_gamma   90.00
#
_symmetry.space_group_name_H-M   'P 1'
#
loop_
_entity.id
_entity.type
_entity.pdbx_description
1 polymer ?
#
loop_
_entity_poly.entity_id
_entity_poly.type
_entity_poly.pdbx_seq_one_letter_code
_entity_poly.pdbx_strand_id
1 'polypeptide(L)'
;MKENKLVKVDKLIRERKIDEAQFELSKLGSEFYKNPEYLYLRGKIFYLNKLYYLAIDTLLIALEFEQNNKNYNLIAEIYDVLGNKELSKKFLNFNSRLMAANSLKDELSGIYRKNH
;
A
#
# COMPACT_ATOMS: atom_id res chain seq x y z
N MET A 1 12.85 -3.41 -18.45
CA MET A 1 11.54 -3.93 -18.90
C MET A 1 10.47 -4.00 -17.80
N LYS A 2 10.79 -4.46 -16.57
CA LYS A 2 9.81 -4.54 -15.46
C LYS A 2 9.31 -3.17 -14.97
N GLU A 3 10.20 -2.18 -14.83
CA GLU A 3 9.84 -0.80 -14.47
C GLU A 3 8.83 -0.19 -15.46
N ASN A 4 8.95 -0.50 -16.74
CA ASN A 4 8.10 0.07 -17.78
C ASN A 4 6.61 -0.34 -17.62
N LYS A 5 6.35 -1.51 -17.03
CA LYS A 5 4.97 -1.97 -16.77
C LYS A 5 4.35 -1.26 -15.57
N LEU A 6 5.10 -1.07 -14.47
CA LEU A 6 4.61 -0.35 -13.28
C LEU A 6 4.42 1.14 -13.57
N VAL A 7 5.30 1.74 -14.38
CA VAL A 7 5.14 3.13 -14.87
C VAL A 7 3.85 3.29 -15.67
N LYS A 8 3.49 2.32 -16.52
CA LYS A 8 2.20 2.33 -17.24
C LYS A 8 1.02 2.32 -16.27
N VAL A 9 1.06 1.49 -15.24
CA VAL A 9 -0.01 1.43 -14.23
C VAL A 9 -0.12 2.77 -13.47
N ASP A 10 0.99 3.34 -13.00
CA ASP A 10 0.95 4.64 -12.30
C ASP A 10 0.39 5.75 -13.21
N LYS A 11 0.75 5.75 -14.49
CA LYS A 11 0.18 6.66 -15.48
C LYS A 11 -1.35 6.52 -15.59
N LEU A 12 -1.85 5.29 -15.70
CA LEU A 12 -3.30 5.03 -15.77
C LEU A 12 -4.03 5.49 -14.50
N ILE A 13 -3.44 5.29 -13.32
CA ILE A 13 -3.97 5.80 -12.05
C ILE A 13 -4.05 7.32 -12.06
N ARG A 14 -2.99 8.02 -12.52
CA ARG A 14 -2.98 9.49 -12.64
C ARG A 14 -4.04 10.01 -13.63
N GLU A 15 -4.30 9.26 -14.69
CA GLU A 15 -5.37 9.51 -15.67
C GLU A 15 -6.78 9.11 -15.16
N ARG A 16 -6.89 8.64 -13.91
CA ARG A 16 -8.15 8.14 -13.29
C ARG A 16 -8.78 6.93 -13.98
N LYS A 17 -8.01 6.19 -14.78
CA LYS A 17 -8.45 4.95 -15.46
C LYS A 17 -8.21 3.74 -14.55
N ILE A 18 -8.97 3.65 -13.47
CA ILE A 18 -8.71 2.69 -12.39
C ILE A 18 -8.93 1.24 -12.84
N ASP A 19 -9.97 0.98 -13.63
CA ASP A 19 -10.24 -0.35 -14.17
C ASP A 19 -9.13 -0.83 -15.11
N GLU A 20 -8.64 0.04 -15.99
CA GLU A 20 -7.51 -0.24 -16.87
C GLU A 20 -6.21 -0.45 -16.06
N ALA A 21 -5.98 0.37 -15.04
CA ALA A 21 -4.83 0.23 -14.16
C ALA A 21 -4.85 -1.12 -13.43
N GLN A 22 -6.00 -1.53 -12.91
CA GLN A 22 -6.19 -2.81 -12.24
C GLN A 22 -5.98 -3.97 -13.21
N PHE A 23 -6.53 -3.88 -14.43
CA PHE A 23 -6.34 -4.89 -15.47
C PHE A 23 -4.88 -5.02 -15.92
N GLU A 24 -4.15 -3.92 -16.09
CA GLU A 24 -2.73 -3.96 -16.43
C GLU A 24 -1.89 -4.51 -15.28
N LEU A 25 -2.23 -4.16 -14.04
CA LEU A 25 -1.55 -4.66 -12.84
C LEU A 25 -1.79 -6.17 -12.64
N SER A 26 -2.97 -6.70 -12.97
CA SER A 26 -3.30 -8.12 -12.85
C SER A 26 -2.56 -9.02 -13.84
N LYS A 27 -1.99 -8.45 -14.92
CA LYS A 27 -1.13 -9.17 -15.87
C LYS A 27 0.27 -9.42 -15.33
N LEU A 28 0.63 -8.81 -14.19
CA LEU A 28 1.93 -9.01 -13.56
C LEU A 28 1.91 -10.30 -12.74
N GLY A 29 2.93 -11.13 -12.94
CA GLY A 29 3.02 -12.44 -12.31
C GLY A 29 3.57 -12.41 -10.89
N SER A 30 3.76 -13.60 -10.33
CA SER A 30 4.23 -13.82 -8.96
C SER A 30 5.59 -13.19 -8.66
N GLU A 31 6.39 -12.89 -9.69
CA GLU A 31 7.67 -12.19 -9.54
C GLU A 31 7.55 -10.77 -8.97
N PHE A 32 6.34 -10.19 -8.96
CA PHE A 32 6.06 -8.86 -8.38
C PHE A 32 5.44 -8.92 -6.98
N TYR A 33 5.07 -10.09 -6.45
CA TYR A 33 4.37 -10.19 -5.16
C TYR A 33 5.17 -9.65 -3.97
N LYS A 34 6.50 -9.60 -4.08
CA LYS A 34 7.41 -9.02 -3.09
C LYS A 34 7.94 -7.64 -3.49
N ASN A 35 7.48 -7.09 -4.61
CA ASN A 35 7.95 -5.79 -5.11
C ASN A 35 7.16 -4.66 -4.40
N PRO A 36 7.84 -3.76 -3.67
CA PRO A 36 7.18 -2.72 -2.88
C PRO A 36 6.44 -1.69 -3.74
N GLU A 37 6.91 -1.41 -4.96
CA GLU A 37 6.21 -0.52 -5.90
C GLU A 37 4.92 -1.15 -6.42
N TYR A 38 4.96 -2.43 -6.79
CA TYR A 38 3.77 -3.19 -7.18
C TYR A 38 2.72 -3.19 -6.07
N LEU A 39 3.13 -3.50 -4.83
CA LEU A 39 2.24 -3.51 -3.67
C LEU A 39 1.66 -2.12 -3.40
N TYR A 40 2.48 -1.07 -3.50
CA TYR A 40 1.99 0.31 -3.38
C TYR A 40 0.92 0.65 -4.43
N LEU A 41 1.16 0.37 -5.71
CA LEU A 41 0.19 0.65 -6.78
C LEU A 41 -1.10 -0.15 -6.58
N ARG A 42 -1.00 -1.41 -6.14
CA ARG A 42 -2.15 -2.24 -5.78
C ARG A 42 -2.95 -1.64 -4.62
N GLY A 43 -2.27 -1.23 -3.55
CA GLY A 43 -2.88 -0.57 -2.39
C GLY A 43 -3.56 0.75 -2.78
N LYS A 44 -2.94 1.53 -3.68
CA LYS A 44 -3.51 2.77 -4.22
C LYS A 44 -4.78 2.53 -5.03
N ILE A 45 -4.83 1.47 -5.85
CA ILE A 45 -6.06 1.07 -6.57
C ILE A 45 -7.15 0.69 -5.58
N PHE A 46 -6.84 -0.12 -4.55
CA PHE A 46 -7.81 -0.46 -3.51
C PHE A 46 -8.35 0.77 -2.78
N TYR A 47 -7.48 1.71 -2.43
CA TYR A 47 -7.89 2.98 -1.83
C TYR A 47 -8.87 3.76 -2.71
N LEU A 48 -8.56 3.92 -3.99
CA LEU A 48 -9.40 4.66 -4.95
C LEU A 48 -10.75 3.96 -5.18
N ASN A 49 -10.79 2.63 -5.07
CA ASN A 49 -12.00 1.82 -5.09
C ASN A 49 -12.70 1.72 -3.73
N LYS A 50 -12.27 2.49 -2.71
CA LYS A 50 -12.81 2.49 -1.34
C LYS A 50 -12.71 1.15 -0.61
N LEU A 51 -11.81 0.26 -1.05
CA LEU A 51 -11.49 -1.01 -0.42
C LEU A 51 -10.41 -0.79 0.66
N TYR A 52 -10.74 0.03 1.66
CA TYR A 52 -9.77 0.60 2.60
C TYR A 52 -8.96 -0.43 3.40
N TYR A 53 -9.59 -1.49 3.89
CA TYR A 53 -8.91 -2.54 4.65
C TYR A 53 -7.92 -3.32 3.77
N LEU A 54 -8.30 -3.67 2.53
CA LEU A 54 -7.40 -4.31 1.58
C LEU A 54 -6.23 -3.39 1.19
N ALA A 55 -6.48 -2.08 1.10
CA ALA A 55 -5.43 -1.10 0.87
C ALA A 55 -4.44 -1.08 2.03
N ILE A 56 -4.92 -1.01 3.28
CA ILE A 56 -4.08 -1.05 4.49
C ILE A 56 -3.23 -2.32 4.52
N ASP A 57 -3.85 -3.50 4.39
CA ASP A 57 -3.13 -4.78 4.41
C ASP A 57 -2.02 -4.82 3.36
N THR A 58 -2.34 -4.43 2.13
CA THR A 58 -1.38 -4.43 1.02
C THR A 58 -0.21 -3.46 1.28
N LEU A 59 -0.49 -2.28 1.84
CA LEU A 59 0.53 -1.28 2.14
C LEU A 59 1.41 -1.67 3.35
N LEU A 60 0.84 -2.35 4.34
CA LEU A 60 1.60 -2.92 5.46
C LEU A 60 2.53 -4.03 4.97
N ILE A 61 2.10 -4.88 4.04
CA ILE A 61 2.96 -5.87 3.38
C ILE A 61 4.07 -5.18 2.57
N ALA A 62 3.77 -4.08 1.88
CA ALA A 62 4.79 -3.31 1.15
C ALA A 62 5.92 -2.82 2.08
N LEU A 63 5.57 -2.39 3.30
CA LEU A 63 6.52 -1.94 4.32
C LEU A 63 7.44 -3.06 4.86
N GLU A 64 7.07 -4.33 4.72
CA GLU A 64 7.96 -5.48 5.05
C GLU A 64 9.12 -5.61 4.07
N PHE A 65 8.92 -5.19 2.82
CA PHE A 65 9.93 -5.27 1.78
C PHE A 65 10.75 -3.98 1.68
N GLU A 66 10.11 -2.82 1.83
CA GLU A 66 10.77 -1.53 1.81
C GLU A 66 10.00 -0.49 2.62
N GLN A 67 10.66 0.11 3.62
CA GLN A 67 10.10 1.23 4.36
C GLN A 67 10.11 2.49 3.50
N ASN A 68 8.95 2.85 2.95
CA ASN A 68 8.81 3.97 2.02
C ASN A 68 7.77 4.99 2.52
N ASN A 69 8.13 6.28 2.47
CA ASN A 69 7.26 7.39 2.90
C ASN A 69 5.89 7.36 2.23
N LYS A 70 5.80 6.97 0.96
CA LYS A 70 4.52 6.93 0.23
C LYS A 70 3.54 5.91 0.82
N ASN A 71 4.03 4.78 1.32
CA ASN A 71 3.20 3.76 1.95
C ASN A 71 2.65 4.27 3.27
N TYR A 72 3.50 4.84 4.12
CA TYR A 72 3.09 5.45 5.39
C TYR A 72 2.08 6.58 5.19
N ASN A 73 2.31 7.47 4.21
CA ASN A 73 1.42 8.58 3.91
C ASN A 73 0.04 8.10 3.42
N LEU A 74 0.00 7.09 2.55
CA LEU A 74 -1.27 6.55 2.06
C LEU A 74 -2.05 5.81 3.16
N ILE A 75 -1.36 5.08 4.05
CA ILE A 75 -2.01 4.48 5.23
C ILE A 75 -2.60 5.58 6.13
N ALA A 76 -1.85 6.67 6.36
CA ALA A 76 -2.35 7.80 7.15
C ALA A 76 -3.60 8.42 6.52
N GLU A 77 -3.60 8.64 5.21
CA GLU A 77 -4.74 9.16 4.46
C GLU A 77 -5.96 8.24 4.59
N ILE A 78 -5.78 6.92 4.48
CA ILE A 78 -6.88 5.95 4.66
C ILE A 78 -7.46 6.05 6.07
N TYR A 79 -6.64 6.08 7.12
CA TYR A 79 -7.13 6.23 8.49
C TYR A 79 -7.81 7.58 8.73
N ASP A 80 -7.33 8.65 8.07
CA ASP A 80 -7.96 9.97 8.13
C ASP A 80 -9.39 9.94 7.55
N VAL A 81 -9.56 9.27 6.40
CA VAL A 81 -10.85 9.03 5.72
C VAL A 81 -11.78 8.16 6.57
N LEU A 82 -11.25 7.14 7.23
CA LEU A 82 -12.00 6.28 8.16
C LEU A 82 -12.32 6.97 9.50
N GLY A 83 -11.88 8.21 9.72
CA GLY A 83 -12.12 8.98 10.95
C GLY A 83 -11.17 8.67 12.11
N ASN A 84 -10.20 7.77 11.93
CA ASN A 84 -9.18 7.47 12.93
C ASN A 84 -8.01 8.46 12.85
N LYS A 85 -8.26 9.68 13.34
CA LYS A 85 -7.28 10.78 13.33
C LYS A 85 -6.03 10.47 14.16
N GLU A 86 -6.14 9.63 15.17
CA GLU A 86 -4.99 9.24 16.02
C GLU A 86 -3.99 8.40 15.23
N LEU A 87 -4.45 7.30 14.60
CA LEU A 87 -3.58 6.45 13.78
C LEU A 87 -3.03 7.24 12.59
N SER A 88 -3.85 8.05 11.92
CA SER A 88 -3.38 8.92 10.84
C SER A 88 -2.16 9.76 11.25
N LYS A 89 -2.23 10.47 12.39
CA LYS A 89 -1.12 11.25 12.94
C LYS A 89 0.10 10.40 13.28
N LYS A 90 -0.09 9.19 13.85
CA LYS A 90 1.01 8.27 14.18
C LYS A 90 1.77 7.82 12.92
N PHE A 91 1.07 7.60 11.81
CA PHE A 91 1.68 7.22 10.52
C PHE A 91 2.41 8.37 9.83
N LEU A 92 1.93 9.61 9.99
CA LEU A 92 2.62 10.81 9.47
C LEU A 92 3.86 11.18 10.28
N ASN A 93 3.95 10.74 11.54
CA ASN A 93 5.09 11.01 12.40
C ASN A 93 6.24 10.01 12.16
N PHE A 94 7.38 10.53 11.69
CA PHE A 94 8.58 9.75 11.38
C PHE A 94 9.10 8.88 12.53
N ASN A 95 8.95 9.35 13.78
CA ASN A 95 9.47 8.65 14.96
C ASN A 95 8.56 7.49 15.40
N SER A 96 7.24 7.61 15.19
CA SER A 96 6.27 6.59 15.64
C SER A 96 5.77 5.64 14.57
N ARG A 97 5.86 6.01 13.27
CA ARG A 97 5.21 5.28 12.17
C ARG A 97 5.64 3.82 12.04
N LEU A 98 6.90 3.50 12.33
CA LEU A 98 7.40 2.12 12.27
C LEU A 98 6.76 1.27 13.37
N MET A 99 6.72 1.78 14.59
CA MET A 99 6.07 1.12 15.73
C MET A 99 4.57 0.96 15.49
N ALA A 100 3.91 1.98 14.96
CA ALA A 100 2.49 1.92 14.61
C ALA A 100 2.20 0.85 13.54
N ALA A 101 3.03 0.77 12.49
CA ALA A 101 2.91 -0.26 11.48
C ALA A 101 3.13 -1.67 12.06
N ASN A 102 4.14 -1.85 12.92
CA ASN A 102 4.40 -3.14 13.56
C ASN A 102 3.24 -3.58 14.47
N SER A 103 2.74 -2.67 15.32
CA SER A 103 1.61 -2.95 16.22
C SER A 103 0.36 -3.35 15.45
N LEU A 104 0.04 -2.63 14.37
CA LEU A 104 -1.11 -2.98 13.52
C LEU A 104 -0.98 -4.34 12.85
N LYS A 105 0.22 -4.69 12.36
CA LYS A 105 0.43 -6.02 11.81
C LYS A 105 0.31 -7.10 12.90
N ASP A 106 0.58 -6.79 14.16
CA ASP A 106 0.44 -7.76 15.28
C ASP A 106 -1.05 -8.02 15.57
N GLU A 107 -1.88 -6.98 15.44
CA GLU A 107 -3.34 -7.05 15.59
C GLU A 107 -4.02 -7.72 14.38
N LEU A 108 -3.51 -7.52 13.17
CA LEU A 108 -4.08 -8.05 11.93
C LEU A 108 -3.56 -9.47 11.66
N SER A 109 -4.35 -10.48 12.07
CA SER A 109 -4.02 -11.89 11.82
C SER A 109 -3.83 -12.19 10.34
N GLY A 110 -2.73 -12.85 9.98
CA GLY A 110 -2.49 -13.34 8.60
C GLY A 110 -1.77 -12.37 7.66
N ILE A 111 -1.36 -11.18 8.14
CA ILE A 111 -0.46 -10.32 7.35
C ILE A 111 0.92 -10.96 7.26
N TYR A 112 1.46 -11.00 6.03
CA TYR A 112 2.81 -11.50 5.76
C TYR A 112 3.85 -10.77 6.62
N ARG A 113 4.71 -11.52 7.29
CA ARG A 113 5.93 -11.03 7.93
C ARG A 113 7.13 -11.52 7.16
N LYS A 114 8.06 -10.63 6.86
CA LYS A 114 9.39 -11.08 6.46
C LYS A 114 10.03 -11.63 7.73
N ASN A 115 10.12 -12.96 7.84
CA ASN A 115 10.80 -13.63 8.95
C ASN A 115 12.12 -12.89 9.26
N HIS A 116 12.28 -12.49 10.51
CA HIS A 116 13.53 -11.92 11.03
C HIS A 116 14.65 -12.96 11.00
#